data_AF-A0A1Z5H680-F1
#
_entry.id   AF-A0A1Z5H680-F1
#
_cell.length_a   1.000
_cell.length_b   1.000
_cell.length_c   1.000
_cell.angle_alpha   90.00
_cell.angle_beta   90.00
_cell.angle_gamma   90.00
#
_symmetry.space_group_name_H-M   'P 1'
#
loop_
_entity.id
_entity.type
_entity.pdbx_description
1 polymer ?
#
loop_
_entity_poly.entity_id
_entity_poly.type
_entity_poly.pdbx_seq_one_letter_code
_entity_poly.pdbx_strand_id
1 'polypeptide(L)'
;MPIVRNFIRHASPERLKEYFTQAKIAVNDVDWSQDQSIVAKNVIQLVDHLSDSDKARLRVDAERVCHMADDIGQAALLSVVKDQSTFTSLSNGIERSHWVYLNDPDSFRHAEDIRYADQYRHGKNWSGFKVDAGIDLATDSASLATFTAKLKSLFGLGDKVKLELFERTTVDDDGNDINIVQVMIYQEGFCPMPIWNSKETTLSPGSGVLSQRMQLLMILAQV
;
A
#
# COMPACT_ATOMS: atom_id res chain seq x y z
N MET A 1 -5.94 -5.11 -21.42
CA MET A 1 -5.17 -4.92 -20.16
C MET A 1 -5.36 -6.13 -19.26
N PRO A 2 -4.36 -7.03 -19.12
CA PRO A 2 -4.52 -8.31 -18.41
C PRO A 2 -4.92 -8.16 -16.94
N ILE A 3 -4.30 -7.22 -16.21
CA ILE A 3 -4.58 -6.99 -14.78
C ILE A 3 -5.99 -6.47 -14.50
N VAL A 4 -6.47 -5.53 -15.33
CA VAL A 4 -7.86 -5.03 -15.26
C VAL A 4 -8.86 -6.16 -15.51
N ARG A 5 -8.59 -7.03 -16.50
CA ARG A 5 -9.45 -8.20 -16.75
C ARG A 5 -9.41 -9.19 -15.58
N ASN A 6 -8.27 -9.34 -14.91
CA ASN A 6 -8.14 -10.18 -13.73
C ASN A 6 -8.97 -9.65 -12.57
N PHE A 7 -8.85 -8.35 -12.27
CA PHE A 7 -9.64 -7.64 -11.27
C PHE A 7 -11.15 -7.82 -11.52
N ILE A 8 -11.61 -7.52 -12.74
CA ILE A 8 -13.05 -7.60 -13.09
C ILE A 8 -13.59 -9.03 -12.98
N ARG A 9 -12.81 -10.05 -13.34
CA ARG A 9 -13.28 -11.44 -13.31
C ARG A 9 -13.44 -12.00 -11.90
N HIS A 10 -12.73 -11.48 -10.91
CA HIS A 10 -12.71 -12.03 -9.55
C HIS A 10 -13.45 -11.17 -8.52
N ALA A 11 -13.89 -9.97 -8.91
CA ALA A 11 -14.77 -9.15 -8.09
C ALA A 11 -16.24 -9.56 -8.29
N SER A 12 -17.02 -9.57 -7.21
CA SER A 12 -18.47 -9.75 -7.28
C SER A 12 -19.16 -8.58 -8.00
N PRO A 13 -20.34 -8.81 -8.61
CA PRO A 13 -21.14 -7.76 -9.25
C PRO A 13 -21.41 -6.55 -8.36
N GLU A 14 -21.70 -6.79 -7.09
CA GLU A 14 -21.96 -5.75 -6.10
C GLU A 14 -20.74 -4.82 -5.92
N ARG A 15 -19.55 -5.41 -5.77
CA ARG A 15 -18.31 -4.66 -5.58
C ARG A 15 -17.88 -3.92 -6.83
N LEU A 16 -18.07 -4.50 -8.01
CA LEU A 16 -17.83 -3.80 -9.27
C LEU A 16 -18.76 -2.59 -9.41
N LYS A 17 -20.05 -2.76 -9.14
CA LYS A 17 -21.02 -1.66 -9.15
C LYS A 17 -20.60 -0.53 -8.21
N GLU A 18 -20.22 -0.88 -6.99
CA GLU A 18 -19.74 0.07 -5.99
C GLU A 18 -18.51 0.84 -6.49
N TYR A 19 -17.50 0.12 -7.02
CA TYR A 19 -16.31 0.73 -7.59
C TYR A 19 -16.63 1.76 -8.67
N PHE A 20 -17.40 1.38 -9.69
CA PHE A 20 -17.69 2.30 -10.80
C PHE A 20 -18.52 3.51 -10.33
N THR A 21 -19.41 3.31 -9.35
CA THR A 21 -20.20 4.38 -8.72
C THR A 21 -19.30 5.36 -7.97
N GLN A 22 -18.41 4.87 -7.09
CA GLN A 22 -17.48 5.72 -6.33
C GLN A 22 -16.44 6.39 -7.22
N ALA A 23 -15.94 5.68 -8.24
CA ALA A 23 -14.99 6.19 -9.21
C ALA A 23 -15.61 7.25 -10.15
N LYS A 24 -16.95 7.34 -10.20
CA LYS A 24 -17.72 8.19 -11.13
C LYS A 24 -17.44 7.86 -12.60
N ILE A 25 -17.20 6.59 -12.89
CA ILE A 25 -16.97 6.08 -14.25
C ILE A 25 -18.30 5.55 -14.78
N ALA A 26 -18.77 6.12 -15.88
CA ALA A 26 -20.06 5.74 -16.46
C ALA A 26 -19.99 4.34 -17.11
N VAL A 27 -20.74 3.40 -16.52
CA VAL A 27 -20.96 2.05 -17.05
C VAL A 27 -22.47 1.83 -17.16
N ASN A 28 -23.04 2.37 -18.24
CA ASN A 28 -24.47 2.23 -18.52
C ASN A 28 -24.78 0.80 -19.01
N ASP A 29 -26.05 0.40 -18.87
CA ASP A 29 -26.58 -0.85 -19.45
C ASP A 29 -25.99 -2.16 -18.90
N VAL A 30 -25.35 -2.10 -17.72
CA VAL A 30 -24.93 -3.31 -16.99
C VAL A 30 -26.04 -3.76 -16.04
N ASP A 31 -26.55 -4.95 -16.28
CA ASP A 31 -27.41 -5.65 -15.32
C ASP A 31 -26.57 -6.33 -14.23
N TRP A 32 -26.47 -5.68 -13.07
CA TRP A 32 -25.68 -6.14 -11.93
C TRP A 32 -26.31 -7.32 -11.17
N SER A 33 -27.55 -7.73 -11.52
CA SER A 33 -28.22 -8.86 -10.87
C SER A 33 -27.83 -10.22 -11.47
N GLN A 34 -27.07 -10.21 -12.56
CA GLN A 34 -26.64 -11.42 -13.27
C GLN A 34 -25.45 -12.09 -12.57
N ASP A 35 -25.18 -13.33 -13.01
CA ASP A 35 -24.00 -14.07 -12.57
C ASP A 35 -22.71 -13.31 -12.82
N GLN A 36 -21.75 -13.45 -11.91
CA GLN A 36 -20.44 -12.79 -11.95
C GLN A 36 -19.74 -12.92 -13.30
N SER A 37 -19.81 -14.09 -13.95
CA SER A 37 -19.17 -14.33 -15.24
C SER A 37 -19.78 -13.50 -16.37
N ILE A 38 -21.10 -13.28 -16.33
CA ILE A 38 -21.83 -12.49 -17.32
C ILE A 38 -21.57 -11.00 -17.09
N VAL A 39 -21.68 -10.54 -15.83
CA VAL A 39 -21.35 -9.16 -15.45
C VAL A 39 -19.91 -8.82 -15.81
N ALA A 40 -18.95 -9.68 -15.47
CA ALA A 40 -17.55 -9.48 -15.80
C ALA A 40 -17.32 -9.37 -17.31
N LYS A 41 -17.98 -10.20 -18.12
CA LYS A 41 -17.89 -10.13 -19.58
C LYS A 41 -18.41 -8.79 -20.11
N ASN A 42 -19.57 -8.35 -19.65
CA ASN A 42 -20.19 -7.09 -20.09
C ASN A 42 -19.34 -5.88 -19.69
N VAL A 43 -18.85 -5.85 -18.44
CA VAL A 43 -17.97 -4.79 -17.94
C VAL A 43 -16.66 -4.75 -18.73
N ILE A 44 -16.04 -5.90 -19.03
CA ILE A 44 -14.81 -5.95 -19.84
C ILE A 44 -15.02 -5.32 -21.23
N GLN A 45 -16.18 -5.56 -21.86
CA GLN A 45 -16.50 -4.95 -23.16
C GLN A 45 -16.64 -3.43 -23.05
N LEU A 46 -17.28 -2.93 -21.98
CA LEU A 46 -17.43 -1.50 -21.75
C LEU A 46 -16.09 -0.80 -21.46
N VAL A 47 -15.17 -1.47 -20.76
CA VAL A 47 -13.83 -0.94 -20.45
C VAL A 47 -13.05 -0.56 -21.70
N ASP A 48 -13.21 -1.30 -22.80
CA ASP A 48 -12.54 -1.00 -24.07
C ASP A 48 -13.02 0.34 -24.68
N HIS A 49 -14.21 0.82 -24.30
CA HIS A 49 -14.81 2.08 -24.76
C HIS A 49 -14.68 3.26 -23.79
N LEU A 50 -14.09 3.06 -22.61
CA LEU A 50 -13.84 4.14 -21.65
C LEU A 50 -12.83 5.16 -22.18
N SER A 51 -12.86 6.36 -21.61
CA SER A 51 -11.85 7.40 -21.86
C SER A 51 -10.45 6.93 -21.44
N ASP A 52 -9.39 7.49 -22.04
CA ASP A 52 -8.02 7.12 -21.69
C ASP A 52 -7.69 7.43 -20.22
N SER A 53 -8.25 8.52 -19.67
CA SER A 53 -8.12 8.86 -18.25
C SER A 53 -8.78 7.81 -17.34
N ASP A 54 -9.97 7.34 -17.69
CA ASP A 54 -10.68 6.32 -16.89
C ASP A 54 -9.98 4.96 -17.00
N LYS A 55 -9.48 4.61 -18.18
CA LYS A 55 -8.65 3.41 -18.39
C LYS A 55 -7.38 3.47 -17.56
N ALA A 56 -6.69 4.60 -17.55
CA ALA A 56 -5.47 4.79 -16.76
C ALA A 56 -5.77 4.66 -15.26
N ARG A 57 -6.85 5.29 -14.77
CA ARG A 57 -7.27 5.17 -13.38
C ARG A 57 -7.64 3.74 -13.00
N LEU A 58 -8.51 3.10 -13.79
CA LEU A 58 -8.89 1.70 -13.57
C LEU A 58 -7.69 0.76 -13.58
N ARG A 59 -6.68 1.06 -14.41
CA ARG A 59 -5.44 0.31 -14.41
C ARG A 59 -4.71 0.40 -13.08
N VAL A 60 -4.49 1.61 -12.59
CA VAL A 60 -3.77 1.86 -11.33
C VAL A 60 -4.52 1.21 -10.17
N ASP A 61 -5.84 1.38 -10.12
CA ASP A 61 -6.67 0.82 -9.06
C ASP A 61 -6.65 -0.72 -9.08
N ALA A 62 -6.78 -1.33 -10.27
CA ALA A 62 -6.68 -2.78 -10.43
C ALA A 62 -5.28 -3.31 -10.09
N GLU A 63 -4.21 -2.56 -10.44
CA GLU A 63 -2.83 -2.90 -10.07
C GLU A 63 -2.67 -2.97 -8.56
N ARG A 64 -3.13 -1.94 -7.84
CA ARG A 64 -3.07 -1.88 -6.37
C ARG A 64 -3.86 -3.00 -5.71
N VAL A 65 -5.11 -3.21 -6.12
CA VAL A 65 -5.97 -4.27 -5.57
C VAL A 65 -5.40 -5.67 -5.83
N CYS A 66 -5.00 -5.97 -7.07
CA CYS A 66 -4.44 -7.28 -7.40
C CYS A 66 -3.09 -7.53 -6.70
N HIS A 67 -2.29 -6.49 -6.45
CA HIS A 67 -1.01 -6.63 -5.76
C HIS A 67 -1.16 -6.98 -4.28
N MET A 68 -2.30 -6.62 -3.68
CA MET A 68 -2.62 -6.96 -2.29
C MET A 68 -3.36 -8.31 -2.14
N ALA A 69 -3.68 -8.99 -3.25
CA ALA A 69 -4.46 -10.23 -3.23
C ALA A 69 -3.63 -11.49 -2.93
N ASP A 70 -2.30 -11.39 -2.91
CA ASP A 70 -1.39 -12.48 -2.54
C ASP A 70 -1.30 -12.65 -1.01
N ASP A 71 -0.70 -13.75 -0.54
CA ASP A 71 -0.65 -14.08 0.90
C ASP A 71 0.01 -12.97 1.73
N ILE A 72 1.06 -12.33 1.18
CA ILE A 72 1.77 -11.23 1.85
C ILE A 72 0.87 -10.00 1.97
N GLY A 73 0.18 -9.63 0.89
CA GLY A 73 -0.78 -8.53 0.88
C GLY A 73 -1.98 -8.78 1.77
N GLN A 74 -2.48 -10.02 1.83
CA GLN A 74 -3.59 -10.39 2.72
C GLN A 74 -3.18 -10.32 4.20
N ALA A 75 -1.97 -10.77 4.54
CA ALA A 75 -1.43 -10.64 5.89
C ALA A 75 -1.26 -9.15 6.28
N ALA A 76 -0.75 -8.33 5.35
CA ALA A 76 -0.63 -6.89 5.57
C ALA A 76 -2.00 -6.23 5.78
N LEU A 77 -3.00 -6.55 4.96
CA LEU A 77 -4.37 -6.02 5.12
C LEU A 77 -5.00 -6.44 6.45
N LEU A 78 -4.87 -7.72 6.82
CA LEU A 78 -5.42 -8.24 8.07
C LEU A 78 -4.83 -7.53 9.30
N SER A 79 -3.55 -7.13 9.23
CA SER A 79 -2.87 -6.47 10.35
C SER A 79 -3.36 -5.06 10.68
N VAL A 80 -4.06 -4.39 9.74
CA VAL A 80 -4.49 -2.97 9.89
C VAL A 80 -5.97 -2.73 9.62
N VAL A 81 -6.70 -3.73 9.12
CA VAL A 81 -8.13 -3.57 8.84
C VAL A 81 -8.92 -3.45 10.15
N LYS A 82 -9.79 -2.44 10.23
CA LYS A 82 -10.60 -2.19 11.43
C LYS A 82 -11.70 -3.23 11.61
N ASP A 83 -12.37 -3.60 10.52
CA ASP A 83 -13.41 -4.63 10.52
C ASP A 83 -12.87 -5.96 9.98
N GLN A 84 -12.17 -6.68 10.85
CA GLN A 84 -11.68 -8.02 10.53
C GLN A 84 -12.80 -9.04 10.29
N SER A 85 -13.99 -8.83 10.87
CA SER A 85 -15.12 -9.75 10.72
C SER A 85 -15.65 -9.75 9.29
N THR A 86 -15.88 -8.57 8.72
CA THR A 86 -16.25 -8.43 7.31
C THR A 86 -15.11 -8.88 6.41
N PHE A 87 -13.87 -8.49 6.71
CA PHE A 87 -12.70 -8.88 5.91
C PHE A 87 -12.57 -10.41 5.77
N THR A 88 -12.65 -11.15 6.88
CA THR A 88 -12.49 -12.62 6.87
C THR A 88 -13.69 -13.36 6.27
N SER A 89 -14.87 -12.73 6.22
CA SER A 89 -16.08 -13.29 5.61
C SER A 89 -16.05 -13.33 4.07
N LEU A 90 -15.20 -12.50 3.45
CA LEU A 90 -15.12 -12.37 1.99
C LEU A 90 -14.37 -13.54 1.36
N SER A 91 -14.86 -13.95 0.18
CA SER A 91 -14.55 -15.26 -0.40
C SER A 91 -13.10 -15.43 -0.87
N ASN A 92 -12.48 -14.36 -1.36
CA ASN A 92 -11.16 -14.43 -1.98
C ASN A 92 -10.32 -13.16 -1.74
N GLY A 93 -9.01 -13.26 -1.99
CA GLY A 93 -8.07 -12.18 -1.74
C GLY A 93 -8.35 -10.91 -2.55
N ILE A 94 -8.83 -11.03 -3.80
CA ILE A 94 -9.20 -9.86 -4.62
C ILE A 94 -10.41 -9.17 -4.03
N GLU A 95 -11.45 -9.90 -3.62
CA GLU A 95 -12.61 -9.31 -2.95
C GLU A 95 -12.24 -8.62 -1.65
N ARG A 96 -11.39 -9.25 -0.84
CA ARG A 96 -10.88 -8.67 0.41
C ARG A 96 -10.12 -7.37 0.15
N SER A 97 -9.15 -7.39 -0.75
CA SER A 97 -8.37 -6.20 -1.11
C SER A 97 -9.25 -5.10 -1.71
N HIS A 98 -10.22 -5.46 -2.55
CA HIS A 98 -11.14 -4.51 -3.16
C HIS A 98 -12.07 -3.86 -2.13
N TRP A 99 -12.59 -4.65 -1.18
CA TRP A 99 -13.43 -4.14 -0.12
C TRP A 99 -12.68 -3.13 0.75
N VAL A 100 -11.45 -3.45 1.20
CA VAL A 100 -10.64 -2.51 1.99
C VAL A 100 -10.29 -1.26 1.17
N TYR A 101 -9.97 -1.43 -0.12
CA TYR A 101 -9.68 -0.31 -1.03
C TYR A 101 -10.80 0.75 -1.08
N LEU A 102 -12.06 0.31 -1.07
CA LEU A 102 -13.23 1.20 -1.14
C LEU A 102 -13.72 1.69 0.23
N ASN A 103 -13.66 0.83 1.26
CA ASN A 103 -14.31 1.09 2.54
C ASN A 103 -13.35 1.64 3.61
N ASP A 104 -12.06 1.32 3.52
CA ASP A 104 -11.03 1.79 4.46
C ASP A 104 -9.72 2.14 3.72
N PRO A 105 -9.74 3.19 2.87
CA PRO A 105 -8.60 3.53 2.01
C PRO A 105 -7.33 3.90 2.79
N ASP A 106 -7.46 4.40 4.02
CA ASP A 106 -6.32 4.67 4.90
C ASP A 106 -5.63 3.37 5.34
N SER A 107 -6.40 2.38 5.80
CA SER A 107 -5.86 1.06 6.13
C SER A 107 -5.33 0.34 4.90
N PHE A 108 -5.95 0.50 3.72
CA PHE A 108 -5.40 -0.04 2.48
C PHE A 108 -4.00 0.53 2.18
N ARG A 109 -3.84 1.85 2.32
CA ARG A 109 -2.55 2.52 2.12
C ARG A 109 -1.51 2.05 3.13
N HIS A 110 -1.88 1.94 4.41
CA HIS A 110 -0.98 1.39 5.44
C HIS A 110 -0.59 -0.07 5.14
N ALA A 111 -1.51 -0.88 4.60
CA ALA A 111 -1.21 -2.25 4.21
C ALA A 111 -0.23 -2.31 3.02
N GLU A 112 -0.35 -1.40 2.04
CA GLU A 112 0.65 -1.26 0.96
C GLU A 112 2.03 -0.91 1.51
N ASP A 113 2.07 0.02 2.48
CA ASP A 113 3.27 0.44 3.18
C ASP A 113 3.91 -0.70 3.99
N ILE A 114 3.10 -1.50 4.70
CA ILE A 114 3.52 -2.71 5.42
C ILE A 114 4.08 -3.74 4.46
N ARG A 115 3.35 -4.06 3.39
CA ARG A 115 3.78 -5.04 2.39
C ARG A 115 5.12 -4.63 1.78
N TYR A 116 5.26 -3.35 1.44
CA TYR A 116 6.50 -2.81 0.91
C TYR A 116 7.62 -2.92 1.95
N ALA A 117 7.39 -2.51 3.20
CA ALA A 117 8.37 -2.62 4.26
C ALA A 117 8.81 -4.08 4.49
N ASP A 118 7.86 -5.02 4.62
CA ASP A 118 8.14 -6.43 4.90
C ASP A 118 8.85 -7.12 3.72
N GLN A 119 8.46 -6.79 2.47
CA GLN A 119 9.12 -7.32 1.27
C GLN A 119 10.59 -6.89 1.17
N TYR A 120 10.90 -5.66 1.55
CA TYR A 120 12.25 -5.10 1.38
C TYR A 120 13.07 -5.03 2.68
N ARG A 121 12.51 -5.38 3.83
CA ARG A 121 13.17 -5.34 5.15
C ARG A 121 14.50 -6.09 5.19
N HIS A 122 14.59 -7.21 4.46
CA HIS A 122 15.80 -8.04 4.38
C HIS A 122 16.72 -7.66 3.20
N GLY A 123 16.37 -6.60 2.46
CA GLY A 123 17.16 -6.09 1.36
C GLY A 123 18.35 -5.25 1.83
N LYS A 124 19.39 -5.16 0.98
CA LYS A 124 20.61 -4.38 1.25
C LYS A 124 20.37 -2.87 1.41
N ASN A 125 19.22 -2.36 0.98
CA ASN A 125 18.90 -0.94 0.95
C ASN A 125 18.04 -0.48 2.13
N TRP A 126 17.85 -1.35 3.13
CA TRP A 126 16.90 -1.13 4.22
C TRP A 126 17.56 -1.30 5.58
N SER A 127 17.11 -0.50 6.54
CA SER A 127 17.52 -0.61 7.93
C SER A 127 16.26 -0.67 8.79
N GLY A 128 15.96 -1.86 9.30
CA GLY A 128 14.88 -2.08 10.25
C GLY A 128 15.40 -1.92 11.67
N PHE A 129 14.72 -1.11 12.48
CA PHE A 129 15.05 -0.90 13.87
C PHE A 129 13.90 -1.45 14.73
N LYS A 130 14.25 -2.19 15.79
CA LYS A 130 13.31 -2.66 16.81
C LYS A 130 13.73 -2.00 18.12
N VAL A 131 12.77 -1.47 18.86
CA VAL A 131 13.00 -0.99 20.23
C VAL A 131 12.56 -2.05 21.23
N ASP A 132 13.13 -2.01 22.44
CA ASP A 132 12.77 -2.93 23.52
C ASP A 132 11.28 -2.79 23.89
N ALA A 133 10.68 -3.90 24.33
CA ALA A 133 9.29 -3.90 24.77
C ALA A 133 9.08 -3.06 26.03
N GLY A 134 7.89 -2.46 26.17
CA GLY A 134 7.52 -1.65 27.35
C GLY A 134 8.04 -0.21 27.31
N ILE A 135 8.40 0.30 26.14
CA ILE A 135 8.68 1.72 25.94
C ILE A 135 7.38 2.43 25.57
N ASP A 136 6.91 3.30 26.46
CA ASP A 136 5.79 4.17 26.17
C ASP A 136 6.14 5.14 25.03
N LEU A 137 5.44 5.00 23.91
CA LEU A 137 5.63 5.89 22.77
C LEU A 137 4.85 7.19 23.00
N ALA A 138 5.57 8.28 23.22
CA ALA A 138 4.97 9.60 23.26
C ALA A 138 4.53 10.04 21.84
N THR A 139 3.22 10.05 21.60
CA THR A 139 2.60 10.40 20.31
C THR A 139 2.15 11.86 20.23
N ASP A 140 2.45 12.68 21.24
CA ASP A 140 2.12 14.11 21.23
C ASP A 140 2.96 14.89 20.20
N SER A 141 2.40 16.00 19.73
CA SER A 141 3.03 16.81 18.68
C SER A 141 4.44 17.33 19.02
N ALA A 142 4.74 17.60 20.30
CA ALA A 142 6.05 18.10 20.71
C ALA A 142 7.11 16.98 20.72
N SER A 143 6.73 15.78 21.18
CA SER A 143 7.55 14.58 21.12
C SER A 143 7.86 14.18 19.67
N LEU A 144 6.84 14.16 18.80
CA LEU A 144 7.02 13.86 17.38
C LEU A 144 7.90 14.89 16.66
N ALA A 145 7.77 16.18 16.97
CA ALA A 145 8.64 17.22 16.43
C ALA A 145 10.09 17.04 16.87
N THR A 146 10.30 16.75 18.17
CA THR A 146 11.64 16.48 18.73
C THR A 146 12.27 15.24 18.09
N PHE A 147 11.47 14.18 17.91
CA PHE A 147 11.90 12.95 17.26
C PHE A 147 12.27 13.20 15.78
N THR A 148 11.44 13.94 15.05
CA THR A 148 11.72 14.36 13.66
C THR A 148 13.03 15.13 13.55
N ALA A 149 13.26 16.10 14.44
CA ALA A 149 14.48 16.90 14.45
C ALA A 149 15.73 16.05 14.72
N LYS A 150 15.64 15.09 15.65
CA LYS A 150 16.73 14.13 15.92
C LYS A 150 16.99 13.23 14.71
N LEU A 151 15.96 12.71 14.05
CA LEU A 151 16.11 11.90 12.84
C LEU A 151 16.78 12.67 11.71
N LYS A 152 16.37 13.92 11.46
CA LYS A 152 17.00 14.79 10.48
C LYS A 152 18.49 14.98 10.76
N SER A 153 18.84 15.23 12.02
CA SER A 153 20.23 15.39 12.44
C SER A 153 21.04 14.10 12.29
N LEU A 154 20.52 12.96 12.75
CA LEU A 154 21.22 11.67 12.75
C LEU A 154 21.46 11.12 11.35
N PHE A 155 20.46 11.21 10.47
CA PHE A 155 20.52 10.63 9.12
C PHE A 155 20.83 11.66 8.02
N GLY A 156 21.04 12.93 8.38
CA GLY A 156 21.28 14.00 7.40
C GLY A 156 20.11 14.22 6.45
N LEU A 157 18.87 13.98 6.91
CA LEU A 157 17.67 14.13 6.10
C LEU A 157 17.38 15.61 5.84
N GLY A 158 16.87 15.91 4.64
CA GLY A 158 16.48 17.27 4.25
C GLY A 158 15.22 17.77 4.98
N ASP A 159 14.75 18.94 4.59
CA ASP A 159 13.64 19.58 5.30
C ASP A 159 12.29 18.90 5.11
N LYS A 160 12.10 18.22 3.97
CA LYS A 160 10.86 17.54 3.60
C LYS A 160 10.83 16.09 4.10
N VAL A 161 10.63 15.94 5.41
CA VAL A 161 10.39 14.64 6.06
C VAL A 161 8.95 14.58 6.54
N LYS A 162 8.23 13.53 6.17
CA LYS A 162 6.92 13.18 6.71
C LYS A 162 7.06 11.95 7.59
N LEU A 163 6.55 12.06 8.82
CA LEU A 163 6.38 10.91 9.71
C LEU A 163 4.93 10.47 9.67
N GLU A 164 4.71 9.17 9.61
CA GLU A 164 3.42 8.56 9.87
C GLU A 164 3.59 7.43 10.86
N LEU A 165 2.63 7.32 11.76
CA LEU A 165 2.58 6.26 12.77
C LEU A 165 1.25 5.56 12.62
N PHE A 166 1.27 4.23 12.65
CA PHE A 166 0.08 3.44 12.75
C PHE A 166 0.33 2.18 13.56
N GLU A 167 -0.72 1.71 14.20
CA GLU A 167 -0.72 0.45 14.93
C GLU A 167 -1.06 -0.68 13.96
N ARG A 168 -0.41 -1.83 14.13
CA ARG A 168 -0.76 -3.08 13.45
C ARG A 168 -0.59 -4.25 14.40
N THR A 169 -1.36 -5.32 14.16
CA THR A 169 -1.19 -6.58 14.86
C THR A 169 -0.32 -7.52 14.04
N THR A 170 0.65 -8.18 14.65
CA THR A 170 1.48 -9.19 14.01
C THR A 170 1.65 -10.40 14.92
N VAL A 171 2.10 -11.51 14.38
CA VAL A 171 2.31 -12.74 15.15
C VAL A 171 3.78 -12.78 15.58
N ASP A 172 4.03 -13.05 16.87
CA ASP A 172 5.38 -13.26 17.39
C ASP A 172 5.95 -14.65 16.99
N ASP A 173 7.21 -14.91 17.36
CA ASP A 173 7.87 -16.19 17.09
C ASP A 173 7.18 -17.38 17.80
N ASP A 174 6.39 -17.11 18.85
CA ASP A 174 5.65 -18.08 19.66
C ASP A 174 4.19 -18.28 19.18
N GLY A 175 3.76 -17.55 18.15
CA GLY A 175 2.42 -17.65 17.58
C GLY A 175 1.36 -16.75 18.24
N ASN A 176 1.74 -15.84 19.13
CA ASN A 176 0.82 -14.92 19.79
C ASN A 176 0.64 -13.61 19.00
N ASP A 177 -0.57 -13.09 19.02
CA ASP A 177 -0.87 -11.77 18.47
C ASP A 177 -0.26 -10.68 19.36
N ILE A 178 0.65 -9.90 18.78
CA ILE A 178 1.28 -8.74 19.40
C ILE A 178 0.90 -7.47 18.66
N ASN A 179 0.62 -6.41 19.41
CA ASN A 179 0.40 -5.09 18.86
C ASN A 179 1.74 -4.36 18.73
N ILE A 180 2.00 -3.82 17.55
CA ILE A 180 3.20 -3.04 17.26
C ILE A 180 2.80 -1.68 16.70
N VAL A 181 3.54 -0.65 17.11
CA VAL A 181 3.49 0.64 16.44
C VAL A 181 4.58 0.67 15.38
N GLN A 182 4.16 0.88 14.14
CA GLN A 182 5.06 1.06 13.01
C GLN A 182 5.19 2.55 12.71
N VAL A 183 6.43 3.03 12.71
CA VAL A 183 6.77 4.39 12.29
C VAL A 183 7.34 4.35 10.88
N MET A 184 6.69 5.10 9.99
CA MET A 184 7.05 5.27 8.59
C MET A 184 7.63 6.66 8.38
N ILE A 185 8.75 6.71 7.67
CA ILE A 185 9.49 7.95 7.42
C ILE A 185 9.60 8.12 5.91
N TYR A 186 8.98 9.17 5.40
CA TYR A 186 9.03 9.53 3.99
C TYR A 186 9.90 10.76 3.84
N GLN A 187 10.81 10.71 2.87
CA GLN A 187 11.60 11.86 2.49
C GLN A 187 11.42 12.14 1.00
N GLU A 188 11.03 13.36 0.67
CA GLU A 188 11.04 13.81 -0.72
C GLU A 188 12.44 14.31 -1.12
N GLY A 189 12.94 13.84 -2.27
CA GLY A 189 14.07 14.49 -2.95
C GLY A 189 15.47 14.07 -2.51
N PHE A 190 15.66 12.98 -1.76
CA PHE A 190 17.00 12.45 -1.55
C PHE A 190 17.44 11.62 -2.77
N CYS A 191 18.24 12.23 -3.63
CA CYS A 191 19.24 11.49 -4.40
C CYS A 191 20.53 11.50 -3.58
N PRO A 192 20.77 10.52 -2.69
CA PRO A 192 22.12 10.33 -2.21
C PRO A 192 22.93 9.87 -3.43
N MET A 193 23.87 10.70 -3.86
CA MET A 193 24.98 10.27 -4.68
C MET A 193 25.56 8.98 -4.05
N PRO A 194 25.87 7.94 -4.84
CA PRO A 194 26.55 6.79 -4.31
C PRO A 194 27.92 7.26 -3.83
N ILE A 195 28.30 6.87 -2.61
CA ILE A 195 29.73 6.84 -2.28
C ILE A 195 30.32 5.72 -3.14
N TRP A 196 30.74 6.08 -4.35
CA TRP A 196 31.38 5.22 -5.33
C TRP A 196 32.79 4.85 -4.83
N ASN A 197 33.03 3.54 -4.73
CA ASN A 197 34.26 2.90 -5.20
C ASN A 197 33.74 1.62 -5.90
N SER A 198 33.82 1.44 -7.21
CA SER A 198 34.92 1.71 -8.13
C SER A 198 34.42 1.76 -9.59
N LYS A 199 35.08 2.63 -10.39
CA LYS A 199 35.24 2.66 -11.85
C LYS A 199 34.02 2.55 -12.80
N GLU A 200 33.86 3.64 -13.55
CA GLU A 200 33.54 3.69 -15.00
C GLU A 200 32.15 3.25 -15.49
N THR A 201 31.27 4.22 -15.79
CA THR A 201 30.99 4.73 -17.16
C THR A 201 29.58 5.33 -17.27
N THR A 202 29.53 6.44 -17.98
CA THR A 202 28.46 7.42 -18.26
C THR A 202 27.14 6.89 -18.83
N LEU A 203 26.00 7.48 -18.40
CA LEU A 203 24.79 7.60 -19.21
C LEU A 203 24.13 8.99 -19.07
N SER A 204 23.74 9.52 -20.23
CA SER A 204 23.13 10.83 -20.55
C SER A 204 21.61 10.87 -20.23
N PRO A 205 20.98 12.04 -20.01
CA PRO A 205 19.65 12.15 -19.43
C PRO A 205 18.53 12.11 -20.49
N GLY A 206 17.51 11.27 -20.27
CA GLY A 206 16.37 11.21 -21.18
C GLY A 206 15.31 10.18 -20.83
N SER A 207 14.60 10.37 -19.70
CA SER A 207 13.22 9.91 -19.51
C SER A 207 12.73 10.34 -18.13
N GLY A 208 11.78 11.27 -18.10
CA GLY A 208 11.08 11.68 -16.89
C GLY A 208 10.21 10.55 -16.36
N VAL A 209 10.77 9.79 -15.42
CA VAL A 209 10.00 9.10 -14.39
C VAL A 209 10.62 9.57 -13.09
N LEU A 210 9.88 10.37 -12.32
CA LEU A 210 10.26 10.76 -10.96
C LEU A 210 10.39 9.48 -10.14
N SER A 211 11.61 8.93 -10.10
CA SER A 211 11.97 7.88 -9.16
C SER A 211 12.01 8.51 -7.78
N GLN A 212 10.88 8.48 -7.07
CA GLN A 212 10.84 8.67 -5.62
C GLN A 212 11.63 7.51 -5.00
N ARG A 213 12.90 7.74 -4.68
CA ARG A 213 13.64 6.84 -3.79
C ARG A 213 13.20 7.15 -2.35
N MET A 214 12.19 6.44 -1.88
CA MET A 214 11.83 6.37 -0.46
C MET A 214 12.97 5.68 0.30
N GLN A 215 13.71 6.43 1.12
CA GLN A 215 14.43 5.83 2.24
C GLN A 215 13.42 5.63 3.36
N LEU A 216 12.90 4.42 3.46
CA LEU A 216 11.96 4.08 4.50
C LEU A 216 12.73 3.59 5.72
N LEU A 217 12.69 4.36 6.79
CA LEU A 217 13.20 3.95 8.09
C LEU A 217 12.02 3.36 8.86
N MET A 218 12.00 2.05 9.06
CA MET A 218 10.97 1.38 9.85
C MET A 218 11.48 1.19 11.28
N ILE A 219 10.78 1.81 12.23
CA ILE A 219 10.98 1.56 13.65
C ILE A 219 9.75 0.84 14.16
N LEU A 220 9.95 -0.38 14.68
CA LEU A 220 8.92 -1.16 15.35
C LEU A 220 9.08 -1.03 16.85
N ALA A 221 8.03 -0.55 17.51
CA ALA A 221 7.89 -0.59 18.96
C ALA A 221 6.80 -1.59 19.34
N GLN A 222 7.12 -2.51 20.25
CA GLN A 222 6.12 -3.37 20.89
C GLN A 222 5.48 -2.57 22.03
N VAL A 223 4.14 -2.49 22.01
CA VAL A 223 3.33 -1.84 23.05
C VAL A 223 2.81 -2.90 24.01
#